data_AF-D4Z8C5-F1
#
_entry.id   AF-D4Z8C5-F1
#
_cell.length_a   1.000
_cell.length_b   1.000
_cell.length_c   1.000
_cell.angle_alpha   90.00
_cell.angle_beta   90.00
_cell.angle_gamma   90.00
#
_symmetry.space_group_name_H-M   'P 1'
#
loop_
_entity.id
_entity.type
_entity.pdbx_description
1 polymer ?
#
loop_
_entity_poly.entity_id
_entity_poly.type
_entity_poly.pdbx_seq_one_letter_code
_entity_poly.pdbx_strand_id
1 'polypeptide(L)'
;MHMWRQIMFLQRAAGTSRAEFLARWPDVTDAIAKGHGPKPRRIVENHPLDPMEQGLCGDVIPAAYDGVYEFWFCSEKEAMDALPSWNASRDLRLKMDGWIDKDNSLQWLAEIHMRIDLPGTTATLILAGKAADGYDVERAQQYWRDIHPKVFLAEKDFAEYITGYVQNHGRDRAALQGLDLFGRYEFMPLCGHMGLRSLRDILTAYTLPSYAGPIRADEAVFGKPDGALAFASTKSRSTEPR
;
A
#
# COMPACT_ATOMS: atom_id res chain seq x y z
N MET A 1 -7.32 -11.63 -16.02
CA MET A 1 -5.89 -11.78 -15.71
C MET A 1 -5.67 -11.19 -14.33
N HIS A 2 -5.19 -12.00 -13.37
CA HIS A 2 -4.97 -11.55 -12.01
C HIS A 2 -3.66 -10.75 -11.97
N MET A 3 -3.73 -9.47 -11.61
CA MET A 3 -2.53 -8.66 -11.41
C MET A 3 -1.98 -8.87 -10.00
N TRP A 4 -0.69 -8.66 -9.85
CA TRP A 4 0.02 -8.82 -8.59
C TRP A 4 0.71 -7.53 -8.20
N ARG A 5 0.84 -7.29 -6.91
CA ARG A 5 1.43 -6.06 -6.38
C ARG A 5 2.33 -6.33 -5.20
N GLN A 6 3.59 -5.93 -5.31
CA GLN A 6 4.45 -5.75 -4.14
C GLN A 6 4.16 -4.36 -3.56
N ILE A 7 3.87 -4.28 -2.27
CA ILE A 7 3.60 -3.04 -1.56
C ILE A 7 4.67 -2.90 -0.48
N MET A 8 5.30 -1.72 -0.39
CA MET A 8 6.35 -1.46 0.58
C MET A 8 6.06 -0.15 1.32
N PHE A 9 5.88 -0.23 2.63
CA PHE A 9 5.75 0.91 3.52
C PHE A 9 7.15 1.23 4.04
N LEU A 10 7.69 2.39 3.67
CA LEU A 10 9.07 2.75 3.92
C LEU A 10 9.20 3.74 5.07
N GLN A 11 10.18 3.51 5.93
CA GLN A 11 10.70 4.50 6.86
C GLN A 11 12.08 4.98 6.41
N ARG A 12 12.34 6.27 6.56
CA ARG A 12 13.67 6.83 6.26
C ARG A 12 14.66 6.46 7.36
N ALA A 13 15.91 6.21 6.97
CA ALA A 13 16.98 5.93 7.92
C ALA A 13 17.21 7.11 8.89
N ALA A 14 17.64 6.81 10.11
CA ALA A 14 18.04 7.84 11.07
C ALA A 14 19.11 8.76 10.47
N GLY A 15 18.94 10.07 10.63
CA GLY A 15 19.83 11.08 10.05
C GLY A 15 19.54 11.43 8.57
N THR A 16 18.70 10.67 7.87
CA THR A 16 18.25 11.04 6.52
C THR A 16 17.11 12.07 6.61
N SER A 17 17.27 13.23 5.99
CA SER A 17 16.21 14.23 5.91
C SER A 17 15.10 13.79 4.94
N ARG A 18 13.90 14.36 5.11
CA ARG A 18 12.78 14.12 4.17
C ARG A 18 13.15 14.47 2.72
N ALA A 19 13.85 15.60 2.52
CA ALA A 19 14.24 16.04 1.18
C ALA A 19 15.23 15.06 0.54
N GLU A 20 16.23 14.59 1.29
CA GLU A 20 17.16 13.57 0.81
C GLU A 20 16.43 12.26 0.52
N PHE A 21 15.56 11.80 1.41
CA PHE A 21 14.77 10.58 1.21
C PHE A 21 13.99 10.62 -0.10
N LEU A 22 13.21 11.68 -0.35
CA LEU A 22 12.41 11.81 -1.57
C LEU A 22 13.26 11.98 -2.84
N ALA A 23 14.45 12.59 -2.73
CA ALA A 23 15.34 12.77 -3.87
C ALA A 23 15.96 11.44 -4.37
N ARG A 24 16.02 10.39 -3.53
CA ARG A 24 16.60 9.08 -3.88
C ARG A 24 15.65 8.18 -4.66
N TRP A 25 14.35 8.41 -4.56
CA TRP A 25 13.34 7.57 -5.19
C TRP A 25 13.52 7.38 -6.71
N PRO A 26 13.81 8.43 -7.51
CA PRO A 26 14.03 8.25 -8.95
C PRO A 26 15.18 7.33 -9.28
N ASP A 27 16.28 7.34 -8.51
CA ASP A 27 17.45 6.51 -8.79
C ASP A 27 17.12 5.01 -8.67
N VAL A 28 16.28 4.65 -7.70
CA VAL A 28 15.82 3.26 -7.49
C VAL A 28 14.84 2.85 -8.58
N THR A 29 13.85 3.69 -8.87
CA THR A 29 12.87 3.44 -9.92
C THR A 29 13.55 3.27 -11.28
N ASP A 30 14.52 4.13 -11.58
CA ASP A 30 15.32 4.05 -12.81
C ASP A 30 16.16 2.78 -12.86
N ALA A 31 16.80 2.38 -11.76
CA ALA A 31 17.60 1.17 -11.71
C ALA A 31 16.76 -0.09 -11.92
N ILE A 32 15.55 -0.15 -11.34
CA ILE A 32 14.60 -1.24 -11.58
C ILE A 32 14.11 -1.22 -13.03
N ALA A 33 13.75 -0.04 -13.57
CA ALA A 33 13.22 0.10 -14.92
C ALA A 33 14.25 -0.19 -16.03
N LYS A 34 15.53 0.12 -15.79
CA LYS A 34 16.65 -0.04 -16.74
C LYS A 34 17.43 -1.35 -16.54
N GLY A 35 17.28 -2.02 -15.40
CA GLY A 35 18.01 -3.23 -15.05
C GLY A 35 17.71 -4.42 -15.96
N HIS A 36 18.57 -5.43 -15.88
CA HIS A 36 18.51 -6.66 -16.70
C HIS A 36 17.60 -7.77 -16.13
N GLY A 37 16.84 -7.50 -15.06
CA GLY A 37 15.92 -8.45 -14.44
C GLY A 37 14.48 -8.33 -14.97
N PRO A 38 13.56 -9.21 -14.54
CA PRO A 38 12.14 -9.03 -14.78
C PRO A 38 11.69 -7.66 -14.26
N LYS A 39 10.95 -6.93 -15.09
CA LYS A 39 10.50 -5.56 -14.78
C LYS A 39 9.04 -5.59 -14.33
N PRO A 40 8.65 -4.73 -13.38
CA PRO A 40 7.23 -4.55 -13.11
C PRO A 40 6.59 -3.85 -14.31
N ARG A 41 5.30 -4.12 -14.54
CA ARG A 41 4.47 -3.41 -15.52
C ARG A 41 4.34 -1.93 -15.17
N ARG A 42 4.32 -1.61 -13.87
CA ARG A 42 4.19 -0.26 -13.35
C ARG A 42 4.88 -0.14 -12.00
N ILE A 43 5.57 0.98 -11.80
CA ILE A 43 6.14 1.41 -10.52
C ILE A 43 5.37 2.64 -10.08
N VAL A 44 4.81 2.60 -8.87
CA VAL A 44 4.16 3.76 -8.25
C VAL A 44 4.93 4.15 -7.01
N GLU A 45 5.12 5.44 -6.88
CA GLU A 45 5.76 6.12 -5.80
C GLU A 45 4.73 7.02 -5.12
N ASN A 46 4.21 6.61 -3.97
CA ASN A 46 3.31 7.45 -3.17
C ASN A 46 4.13 8.22 -2.13
N HIS A 47 4.22 9.54 -2.30
CA HIS A 47 4.95 10.40 -1.37
C HIS A 47 4.11 10.70 -0.13
N PRO A 48 4.74 10.83 1.05
CA PRO A 48 4.05 11.16 2.28
C PRO A 48 3.43 12.55 2.18
N LEU A 49 2.34 12.79 2.93
CA LEU A 49 1.77 14.12 3.10
C LEU A 49 2.84 15.13 3.55
N ASP A 50 2.73 16.37 3.10
CA ASP A 50 3.60 17.43 3.59
C ASP A 50 3.31 17.74 5.06
N PRO A 51 4.26 18.29 5.86
CA PRO A 51 4.08 18.41 7.31
C PRO A 51 2.80 19.14 7.76
N MET A 52 2.38 20.13 6.97
CA MET A 52 1.14 20.88 7.22
C MET A 52 -0.10 20.01 6.96
N GLU A 53 -0.11 19.24 5.87
CA GLU A 53 -1.18 18.28 5.56
C GLU A 53 -1.25 17.16 6.62
N GLN A 54 -0.08 16.63 7.00
CA GLN A 54 0.04 15.61 8.03
C GLN A 54 -0.48 16.10 9.40
N GLY A 55 -0.26 17.37 9.72
CA GLY A 55 -0.80 17.99 10.93
C GLY A 55 -2.33 18.09 10.95
N LEU A 56 -2.99 18.14 9.78
CA LEU A 56 -4.44 18.19 9.68
C LEU A 56 -5.10 16.82 9.87
N CYS A 57 -4.37 15.73 9.62
CA CYS A 57 -4.91 14.38 9.65
C CYS A 57 -4.23 13.43 10.64
N GLY A 58 -3.32 13.93 11.47
CA GLY A 58 -2.51 13.10 12.38
C GLY A 58 -3.33 12.18 13.30
N ASP A 59 -4.54 12.62 13.67
CA ASP A 59 -5.45 11.84 14.53
C ASP A 59 -6.14 10.68 13.80
N VAL A 60 -6.23 10.75 12.46
CA VAL A 60 -6.87 9.73 11.61
C VAL A 60 -5.82 8.85 10.93
N ILE A 61 -4.69 9.43 10.53
CA ILE A 61 -3.64 8.79 9.72
C ILE A 61 -2.29 9.09 10.38
N PRO A 62 -1.75 8.16 11.18
CA PRO A 62 -0.46 8.33 11.82
C PRO A 62 0.67 8.55 10.81
N ALA A 63 1.61 9.43 11.14
CA ALA A 63 2.82 9.68 10.35
C ALA A 63 3.87 8.57 10.55
N ALA A 64 3.48 7.31 10.39
CA ALA A 64 4.31 6.15 10.71
C ALA A 64 5.32 5.80 9.60
N TYR A 65 5.12 6.28 8.38
CA TYR A 65 5.94 5.94 7.22
C TYR A 65 6.23 7.17 6.37
N ASP A 66 7.43 7.20 5.80
CA ASP A 66 7.94 8.29 4.95
C ASP A 66 7.66 8.06 3.46
N GLY A 67 6.96 6.98 3.09
CA GLY A 67 6.46 6.76 1.73
C GLY A 67 5.99 5.33 1.47
N VAL A 68 5.28 5.13 0.36
CA VAL A 68 4.90 3.79 -0.13
C VAL A 68 5.34 3.58 -1.57
N TYR A 69 6.09 2.51 -1.83
CA TYR A 69 6.29 2.00 -3.18
C TYR A 69 5.22 0.94 -3.52
N GLU A 70 4.86 0.88 -4.79
CA GLU A 70 4.08 -0.21 -5.36
C GLU A 70 4.71 -0.70 -6.66
N PHE A 71 4.98 -2.01 -6.76
CA PHE A 71 5.42 -2.63 -8.00
C PHE A 71 4.35 -3.58 -8.51
N TRP A 72 3.88 -3.33 -9.73
CA TRP A 72 2.77 -4.05 -10.34
C TRP A 72 3.29 -5.08 -11.34
N PHE A 73 2.78 -6.30 -11.27
CA PHE A 73 3.17 -7.43 -12.12
C PHE A 73 1.95 -8.02 -12.80
N CYS A 74 2.12 -8.62 -13.98
CA CYS A 74 1.04 -9.27 -14.72
C CYS A 74 0.74 -10.67 -14.18
N SER A 75 1.66 -11.26 -13.42
CA SER A 75 1.49 -12.56 -12.79
C SER A 75 2.29 -12.70 -11.50
N GLU A 76 1.93 -13.70 -10.70
CA GLU A 76 2.69 -14.10 -9.51
C GLU A 76 4.12 -14.49 -9.88
N LYS A 77 4.27 -15.25 -10.97
CA LYS A 77 5.56 -15.75 -11.42
C LYS A 77 6.52 -14.60 -11.71
N GLU A 78 6.06 -13.56 -12.40
CA GLU A 78 6.87 -12.37 -12.67
C GLU A 78 7.35 -11.71 -11.37
N ALA A 79 6.47 -11.56 -10.37
CA ALA A 79 6.84 -11.01 -9.07
C ALA A 79 7.87 -11.90 -8.35
N MET A 80 7.64 -13.21 -8.34
CA MET A 80 8.51 -14.19 -7.69
C MET A 80 9.86 -14.35 -8.39
N ASP A 81 9.97 -14.08 -9.68
CA ASP A 81 11.24 -14.02 -10.39
C ASP A 81 11.96 -12.66 -10.14
N ALA A 82 11.21 -11.56 -10.11
CA ALA A 82 11.74 -10.21 -9.98
C ALA A 82 12.32 -9.92 -8.59
N LEU A 83 11.56 -10.17 -7.53
CA LEU A 83 11.90 -9.72 -6.18
C LEU A 83 13.21 -10.34 -5.66
N PRO A 84 13.47 -11.66 -5.79
CA PRO A 84 14.76 -12.23 -5.41
C PRO A 84 15.91 -11.71 -6.27
N SER A 85 15.68 -11.50 -7.57
CA SER A 85 16.69 -10.95 -8.48
C SER A 85 17.12 -9.55 -8.07
N TRP A 86 16.17 -8.68 -7.73
CA TRP A 86 16.46 -7.33 -7.24
C TRP A 86 17.16 -7.38 -5.89
N ASN A 87 16.70 -8.25 -4.99
CA ASN A 87 17.33 -8.45 -3.68
C ASN A 87 18.78 -8.92 -3.79
N ALA A 88 19.14 -9.67 -4.84
CA ALA A 88 20.52 -10.10 -5.11
C ALA A 88 21.36 -9.03 -5.86
N SER A 89 20.73 -7.98 -6.39
CA SER A 89 21.43 -6.95 -7.17
C SER A 89 22.30 -6.06 -6.28
N ARG A 90 23.61 -6.13 -6.48
CA ARG A 90 24.58 -5.27 -5.79
C ARG A 90 24.35 -3.78 -6.07
N ASP A 91 24.04 -3.42 -7.32
CA ASP A 91 23.79 -2.02 -7.69
C ASP A 91 22.55 -1.47 -6.98
N LEU A 92 21.44 -2.22 -6.97
CA LEU A 92 20.24 -1.81 -6.23
C LEU A 92 20.53 -1.72 -4.73
N ARG A 93 21.25 -2.68 -4.14
CA ARG A 93 21.64 -2.59 -2.73
C ARG A 93 22.44 -1.34 -2.41
N LEU A 94 23.40 -0.97 -3.26
CA LEU A 94 24.17 0.27 -3.10
C LEU A 94 23.30 1.52 -3.22
N LYS A 95 22.32 1.53 -4.14
CA LYS A 95 21.37 2.66 -4.27
C LYS A 95 20.41 2.77 -3.09
N MET A 96 20.11 1.65 -2.43
CA MET A 96 19.23 1.57 -1.27
C MET A 96 19.95 1.83 0.05
N ASP A 97 21.29 1.86 0.04
CA ASP A 97 22.08 1.89 1.26
C ASP A 97 21.99 3.24 1.99
N GLY A 98 21.84 3.16 3.31
CA GLY A 98 21.94 4.31 4.22
C GLY A 98 20.77 5.29 4.25
N TRP A 99 19.73 5.15 3.43
CA TRP A 99 18.60 6.12 3.42
C TRP A 99 17.22 5.55 3.75
N ILE A 100 17.09 4.22 3.81
CA ILE A 100 15.89 3.51 4.29
C ILE A 100 16.22 2.75 5.57
N ASP A 101 15.36 2.86 6.58
CA ASP A 101 15.36 2.00 7.75
C ASP A 101 14.66 0.69 7.40
N LYS A 102 15.43 -0.33 7.04
CA LYS A 102 14.88 -1.63 6.61
C LYS A 102 14.23 -2.41 7.75
N ASP A 103 14.65 -2.18 8.99
CA ASP A 103 14.13 -2.93 10.15
C ASP A 103 12.74 -2.44 10.54
N ASN A 104 12.44 -1.16 10.27
CA ASN A 104 11.14 -0.56 10.51
C ASN A 104 10.29 -0.33 9.24
N SER A 105 10.86 -0.58 8.06
CA SER A 105 10.10 -0.67 6.80
C SER A 105 9.50 -2.06 6.64
N LEU A 106 8.33 -2.12 5.99
CA LEU A 106 7.57 -3.35 5.80
C LEU A 106 7.26 -3.57 4.32
N GLN A 107 7.23 -4.82 3.90
CA GLN A 107 6.86 -5.17 2.53
C GLN A 107 6.08 -6.47 2.44
N TRP A 108 5.18 -6.57 1.45
CA TRP A 108 4.44 -7.81 1.18
C TRP A 108 3.95 -7.89 -0.27
N LEU A 109 3.64 -9.11 -0.68
CA LEU A 109 3.11 -9.42 -2.00
C LEU A 109 1.61 -9.72 -1.90
N ALA A 110 0.83 -9.15 -2.80
CA ALA A 110 -0.62 -9.33 -2.84
C ALA A 110 -1.14 -9.60 -4.26
N GLU A 111 -2.22 -10.36 -4.32
CA GLU A 111 -3.04 -10.54 -5.51
C GLU A 111 -4.13 -9.46 -5.55
N ILE A 112 -4.39 -8.91 -6.73
CA ILE A 112 -5.38 -7.84 -6.92
C ILE A 112 -6.69 -8.44 -7.40
N HIS A 113 -7.79 -8.20 -6.67
CA HIS A 113 -9.10 -8.79 -6.97
C HIS A 113 -10.13 -7.80 -7.50
N MET A 114 -10.28 -6.65 -6.84
CA MET A 114 -11.33 -5.68 -7.13
C MET A 114 -10.73 -4.32 -7.48
N ARG A 115 -11.35 -3.61 -8.41
CA ARG A 115 -11.00 -2.23 -8.78
C ARG A 115 -12.25 -1.41 -9.08
N ILE A 116 -12.61 -0.50 -8.18
CA ILE A 116 -13.38 0.70 -8.53
C ILE A 116 -12.34 1.71 -9.02
N ASP A 117 -12.58 2.31 -10.19
CA ASP A 117 -11.68 3.28 -10.80
C ASP A 117 -12.50 4.37 -11.48
N LEU A 118 -12.94 5.33 -10.69
CA LEU A 118 -13.64 6.52 -11.15
C LEU A 118 -12.63 7.64 -11.41
N PRO A 119 -12.89 8.53 -12.38
CA PRO A 119 -12.07 9.71 -12.60
C PRO A 119 -11.97 10.61 -11.35
N GLY A 120 -10.88 11.36 -11.24
CA GLY A 120 -10.73 12.42 -10.23
C GLY A 120 -10.05 11.99 -8.93
N THR A 121 -9.46 10.80 -8.86
CA THR A 121 -8.58 10.43 -7.75
C THR A 121 -7.33 11.30 -7.75
N THR A 122 -7.13 12.06 -6.67
CA THR A 122 -5.95 12.90 -6.44
C THR A 122 -5.32 12.66 -5.07
N ALA A 123 -6.06 12.03 -4.15
CA ALA A 123 -5.58 11.57 -2.86
C ALA A 123 -5.79 10.06 -2.75
N THR A 124 -4.86 9.39 -2.08
CA THR A 124 -4.93 7.95 -1.81
C THR A 124 -4.81 7.69 -0.32
N LEU A 125 -5.52 6.67 0.15
CA LEU A 125 -5.38 6.10 1.48
C LEU A 125 -5.16 4.59 1.34
N ILE A 126 -4.06 4.11 1.88
CA ILE A 126 -3.68 2.70 1.89
C ILE A 126 -3.80 2.20 3.33
N LEU A 127 -4.67 1.22 3.54
CA LEU A 127 -4.92 0.58 4.83
C LEU A 127 -4.56 -0.89 4.72
N ALA A 128 -3.68 -1.39 5.57
CA ALA A 128 -3.29 -2.80 5.60
C ALA A 128 -3.48 -3.38 7.00
N GLY A 129 -4.04 -4.57 7.11
CA GLY A 129 -4.37 -5.18 8.39
C GLY A 129 -4.36 -6.70 8.36
N LYS A 130 -4.61 -7.28 9.53
CA LYS A 130 -4.69 -8.72 9.76
C LYS A 130 -6.15 -9.19 9.75
N ALA A 131 -6.37 -10.47 9.45
CA ALA A 131 -7.67 -11.09 9.59
C ALA A 131 -8.14 -11.09 11.05
N ALA A 132 -9.44 -10.89 11.28
CA ALA A 132 -10.07 -10.91 12.60
C ALA A 132 -9.76 -12.21 13.37
N ASP A 133 -9.75 -12.13 14.70
CA ASP A 133 -9.54 -13.34 15.53
C ASP A 133 -10.63 -14.39 15.27
N GLY A 134 -10.21 -15.65 15.12
CA GLY A 134 -11.11 -16.76 14.80
C GLY A 134 -11.56 -16.83 13.33
N TYR A 135 -11.10 -15.93 12.46
CA TYR A 135 -11.24 -16.04 11.02
C TYR A 135 -9.94 -16.54 10.39
N ASP A 136 -10.05 -17.59 9.58
CA ASP A 136 -8.99 -17.92 8.64
C ASP A 136 -8.88 -16.81 7.57
N VAL A 137 -7.68 -16.68 6.99
CA VAL A 137 -7.36 -15.61 6.05
C VAL A 137 -8.25 -15.70 4.81
N GLU A 138 -8.46 -16.90 4.28
CA GLU A 138 -9.22 -17.15 3.07
C GLU A 138 -10.67 -16.68 3.24
N ARG A 139 -11.30 -17.01 4.37
CA ARG A 139 -12.66 -16.59 4.72
C ARG A 139 -12.74 -15.09 4.93
N ALA A 140 -11.77 -14.49 5.62
CA ALA A 140 -11.71 -13.03 5.79
C ALA A 140 -11.60 -12.31 4.43
N GLN A 141 -10.71 -12.78 3.56
CA GLN A 141 -10.53 -12.24 2.21
C GLN A 141 -11.76 -12.47 1.32
N GLN A 142 -12.41 -13.63 1.44
CA GLN A 142 -13.63 -13.92 0.71
C GLN A 142 -14.76 -12.99 1.15
N TYR A 143 -14.97 -12.83 2.47
CA TYR A 143 -15.96 -11.90 3.00
C TYR A 143 -15.68 -10.47 2.53
N TRP A 144 -14.41 -10.07 2.65
CA TRP A 144 -13.97 -8.76 2.22
C TRP A 144 -14.19 -8.54 0.72
N ARG A 145 -14.04 -9.54 -0.13
CA ARG A 145 -14.30 -9.41 -1.58
C ARG A 145 -15.79 -9.42 -1.93
N ASP A 146 -16.53 -10.33 -1.32
CA ASP A 146 -17.87 -10.70 -1.79
C ASP A 146 -18.98 -9.94 -1.06
N ILE A 147 -18.73 -9.45 0.16
CA ILE A 147 -19.71 -8.80 1.05
C ILE A 147 -19.37 -7.34 1.33
N HIS A 148 -18.18 -7.05 1.89
CA HIS A 148 -17.83 -5.70 2.36
C HIS A 148 -18.05 -4.57 1.33
N PRO A 149 -17.71 -4.74 0.04
CA PRO A 149 -18.01 -3.75 -1.00
C PRO A 149 -19.48 -3.37 -1.08
N LYS A 150 -20.39 -4.33 -0.89
CA LYS A 150 -21.84 -4.08 -0.92
C LYS A 150 -22.28 -3.28 0.31
N VAL A 151 -21.63 -3.50 1.45
CA VAL A 151 -21.92 -2.79 2.69
C VAL A 151 -21.52 -1.33 2.57
N PHE A 152 -20.25 -1.03 2.25
CA PHE A 152 -19.83 0.37 2.19
C PHE A 152 -20.46 1.13 1.00
N LEU A 153 -20.77 0.46 -0.12
CA LEU A 153 -21.48 1.10 -1.25
C LEU A 153 -22.97 1.35 -0.95
N ALA A 154 -23.56 0.67 0.04
CA ALA A 154 -24.92 0.96 0.50
C ALA A 154 -24.99 2.27 1.32
N GLU A 155 -23.90 2.62 2.01
CA GLU A 155 -23.73 3.88 2.73
C GLU A 155 -23.38 5.02 1.76
N LYS A 156 -24.42 5.60 1.16
CA LYS A 156 -24.27 6.57 0.06
C LYS A 156 -23.43 7.79 0.43
N ASP A 157 -23.58 8.30 1.65
CA ASP A 157 -22.84 9.48 2.13
C ASP A 157 -21.33 9.21 2.23
N PHE A 158 -20.92 7.99 2.57
CA PHE A 158 -19.52 7.56 2.53
C PHE A 158 -19.06 7.29 1.10
N ALA A 159 -19.85 6.52 0.33
CA ALA A 159 -19.51 6.10 -1.03
C ALA A 159 -19.28 7.29 -1.99
N GLU A 160 -19.95 8.42 -1.77
CA GLU A 160 -19.77 9.65 -2.56
C GLU A 160 -18.34 10.20 -2.56
N TYR A 161 -17.55 9.92 -1.51
CA TYR A 161 -16.16 10.35 -1.40
C TYR A 161 -15.17 9.42 -2.11
N ILE A 162 -15.59 8.18 -2.42
CA ILE A 162 -14.70 7.15 -2.94
C ILE A 162 -14.65 7.22 -4.46
N THR A 163 -13.50 7.65 -5.00
CA THR A 163 -13.22 7.66 -6.44
C THR A 163 -12.42 6.44 -6.88
N GLY A 164 -11.79 5.71 -5.97
CA GLY A 164 -11.07 4.49 -6.29
C GLY A 164 -11.13 3.49 -5.15
N TYR A 165 -11.12 2.21 -5.48
CA TYR A 165 -11.01 1.15 -4.49
C TYR A 165 -10.34 -0.08 -5.06
N VAL A 166 -9.18 -0.45 -4.51
CA VAL A 166 -8.48 -1.68 -4.88
C VAL A 166 -8.31 -2.57 -3.66
N GLN A 167 -8.69 -3.84 -3.81
CA GLN A 167 -8.44 -4.88 -2.82
C GLN A 167 -7.18 -5.67 -3.14
N ASN A 168 -6.22 -5.61 -2.23
CA ASN A 168 -4.95 -6.32 -2.32
C ASN A 168 -4.98 -7.44 -1.28
N HIS A 169 -5.14 -8.65 -1.79
CA HIS A 169 -5.22 -9.86 -0.99
C HIS A 169 -3.82 -10.40 -0.80
N GLY A 170 -3.25 -10.17 0.38
CA GLY A 170 -1.92 -10.65 0.71
C GLY A 170 -1.80 -12.16 0.50
N ARG A 171 -0.62 -12.59 0.07
CA ARG A 171 -0.30 -14.00 -0.14
C ARG A 171 0.97 -14.31 0.61
N ASP A 172 0.87 -15.19 1.61
CA ASP A 172 2.06 -15.63 2.33
C ASP A 172 2.93 -16.48 1.40
N ARG A 173 4.19 -16.09 1.29
CA ARG A 173 5.18 -16.74 0.44
C ARG A 173 6.45 -16.89 1.24
N ALA A 174 6.67 -18.10 1.73
CA ALA A 174 7.89 -18.46 2.48
C ALA A 174 9.18 -18.07 1.73
N ALA A 175 9.19 -18.19 0.39
CA ALA A 175 10.34 -17.79 -0.43
C ALA A 175 10.68 -16.30 -0.40
N LEU A 176 9.77 -15.44 0.06
CA LEU A 176 10.01 -14.00 0.26
C LEU A 176 10.46 -13.68 1.69
N GLN A 177 10.38 -14.63 2.62
CA GLN A 177 10.88 -14.46 3.98
C GLN A 177 12.42 -14.36 3.93
N GLY A 178 12.95 -13.20 4.27
CA GLY A 178 14.38 -12.89 4.21
C GLY A 178 14.81 -11.98 3.06
N LEU A 179 13.90 -11.60 2.15
CA LEU A 179 14.16 -10.46 1.26
C LEU A 179 14.08 -9.18 2.08
N ASP A 180 15.13 -8.38 2.04
CA ASP A 180 15.34 -7.22 2.92
C ASP A 180 15.63 -5.92 2.16
N LEU A 181 15.66 -5.97 0.82
CA LEU A 181 16.04 -4.81 0.00
C LEU A 181 15.27 -3.54 0.35
N PHE A 182 13.96 -3.64 0.56
CA PHE A 182 13.04 -2.52 0.84
C PHE A 182 12.50 -2.50 2.28
N GLY A 183 12.80 -3.51 3.08
CA GLY A 183 12.24 -3.68 4.42
C GLY A 183 11.98 -5.13 4.78
N ARG A 184 11.54 -5.38 6.01
CA ARG A 184 11.17 -6.73 6.46
C ARG A 184 9.90 -7.20 5.74
N TYR A 185 9.90 -8.46 5.30
CA TYR A 185 8.67 -9.07 4.79
C TYR A 185 7.68 -9.28 5.94
N GLU A 186 6.48 -8.73 5.79
CA GLU A 186 5.41 -8.79 6.80
C GLU A 186 4.09 -9.15 6.12
N PHE A 187 3.60 -10.36 6.34
CA PHE A 187 2.40 -10.84 5.64
C PHE A 187 1.14 -10.02 6.05
N MET A 188 0.66 -9.16 5.16
CA MET A 188 -0.57 -8.39 5.35
C MET A 188 -1.71 -8.94 4.47
N PRO A 189 -2.63 -9.76 5.01
CA PRO A 189 -3.65 -10.43 4.21
C PRO A 189 -4.68 -9.47 3.61
N LEU A 190 -4.96 -8.34 4.26
CA LEU A 190 -6.04 -7.44 3.88
C LEU A 190 -5.45 -6.05 3.65
N CYS A 191 -5.36 -5.59 2.40
CA CYS A 191 -4.88 -4.24 2.10
C CYS A 191 -5.78 -3.47 1.12
N GLY A 192 -6.59 -2.56 1.66
CA GLY A 192 -7.42 -1.64 0.89
C GLY A 192 -6.59 -0.46 0.38
N HIS A 193 -6.79 -0.09 -0.88
CA HIS A 193 -6.26 1.13 -1.46
C HIS A 193 -7.43 1.96 -1.97
N MET A 194 -7.74 3.03 -1.25
CA MET A 194 -8.84 3.95 -1.51
C MET A 194 -8.32 5.14 -2.30
N GLY A 195 -9.03 5.52 -3.36
CA GLY A 195 -8.85 6.78 -4.08
C GLY A 195 -9.94 7.77 -3.68
N LEU A 196 -9.56 9.02 -3.45
CA LEU A 196 -10.45 10.13 -3.11
C LEU A 196 -10.03 11.41 -3.86
N ARG A 197 -10.88 12.45 -3.83
CA ARG A 197 -10.63 13.72 -4.55
C ARG A 197 -9.75 14.71 -3.79
N SER A 198 -9.53 14.49 -2.49
CA SER A 198 -8.70 15.37 -1.67
C SER A 198 -8.37 14.72 -0.31
N LEU A 199 -7.40 15.29 0.41
CA LEU A 199 -7.17 14.92 1.81
C LEU A 199 -8.37 15.26 2.71
N ARG A 200 -9.10 16.33 2.41
CA ARG A 200 -10.32 16.69 3.14
C ARG A 200 -11.42 15.65 2.97
N ASP A 201 -11.53 15.05 1.79
CA ASP A 201 -12.47 13.96 1.53
C ASP A 201 -12.12 12.74 2.39
N ILE A 202 -10.82 12.44 2.57
CA ILE A 202 -10.37 11.37 3.48
C ILE A 202 -10.84 11.67 4.90
N LEU A 203 -10.53 12.86 5.41
CA LEU A 203 -10.92 13.26 6.76
C LEU A 203 -12.43 13.23 6.97
N THR A 204 -13.18 13.73 5.98
CA THR A 204 -14.64 13.79 6.07
C THR A 204 -15.22 12.37 6.06
N ALA A 205 -14.87 11.55 5.07
CA ALA A 205 -15.42 10.20 4.94
C ALA A 205 -15.18 9.35 6.19
N TYR A 206 -13.97 9.38 6.75
CA TYR A 206 -13.58 8.56 7.90
C TYR A 206 -14.05 9.12 9.26
N THR A 207 -14.74 10.27 9.27
CA THR A 207 -15.39 10.83 10.46
C THR A 207 -16.92 10.83 10.36
N LEU A 208 -17.48 10.35 9.26
CA LEU A 208 -18.94 10.22 9.10
C LEU A 208 -19.52 9.20 10.09
N PRO A 209 -20.75 9.44 10.59
CA PRO A 209 -21.47 8.44 11.37
C PRO A 209 -21.67 7.10 10.64
N SER A 210 -21.85 7.12 9.31
CA SER A 210 -21.95 5.91 8.49
C SER A 210 -20.64 5.11 8.45
N TYR A 211 -19.50 5.80 8.50
CA TYR A 211 -18.21 5.13 8.70
C TYR A 211 -18.11 4.54 10.11
N ALA A 212 -18.27 5.38 11.13
CA ALA A 212 -18.09 4.98 12.53
C ALA A 212 -19.08 3.90 13.02
N GLY A 213 -20.25 3.78 12.38
CA GLY A 213 -21.28 2.78 12.69
C GLY A 213 -21.19 1.55 11.78
N PRO A 214 -22.01 1.47 10.72
CA PRO A 214 -22.17 0.26 9.93
C PRO A 214 -20.88 -0.22 9.25
N ILE A 215 -20.06 0.69 8.70
CA ILE A 215 -18.83 0.28 8.00
C ILE A 215 -17.78 -0.26 8.99
N ARG A 216 -17.52 0.44 10.11
CA ARG A 216 -16.59 -0.06 11.14
C ARG A 216 -17.07 -1.37 11.77
N ALA A 217 -18.37 -1.53 11.98
CA ALA A 217 -18.94 -2.79 12.46
C ALA A 217 -18.71 -3.94 11.47
N ASP A 218 -18.84 -3.68 10.17
CA ASP A 218 -18.56 -4.65 9.10
C ASP A 218 -17.05 -4.97 8.97
N GLU A 219 -16.18 -3.96 9.04
CA GLU A 219 -14.72 -4.15 9.05
C GLU A 219 -14.27 -5.09 10.18
N ALA A 220 -14.87 -4.98 11.36
CA ALA A 220 -14.56 -5.84 12.51
C ALA A 220 -14.94 -7.32 12.30
N VAL A 221 -15.76 -7.65 11.30
CA VAL A 221 -16.13 -9.04 10.98
C VAL A 221 -14.96 -9.78 10.34
N PHE A 222 -14.18 -9.11 9.48
CA PHE A 222 -13.12 -9.75 8.70
C PHE A 222 -11.71 -9.26 9.04
N GLY A 223 -11.57 -8.05 9.59
CA GLY A 223 -10.28 -7.43 9.91
C GLY A 223 -10.12 -7.16 11.41
N LYS A 224 -8.88 -7.21 11.90
CA LYS A 224 -8.56 -6.71 13.24
C LYS A 224 -8.51 -5.20 13.25
N PRO A 225 -9.12 -4.54 14.25
CA PRO A 225 -9.02 -3.08 14.39
C PRO A 225 -7.61 -2.64 14.80
N ASP A 226 -6.91 -3.45 15.60
CA ASP A 226 -5.59 -3.11 16.14
C ASP A 226 -4.45 -3.51 15.21
N GLY A 227 -3.40 -2.69 15.17
CA GLY A 227 -2.19 -2.96 14.39
C GLY A 227 -2.35 -2.74 12.89
N ALA A 228 -3.44 -2.10 12.44
CA ALA A 228 -3.60 -1.69 11.06
C ALA A 228 -2.55 -0.63 10.69
N LEU A 229 -1.93 -0.80 9.54
CA LEU A 229 -1.08 0.19 8.91
C LEU A 229 -1.95 1.16 8.13
N ALA A 230 -1.61 2.45 8.19
CA ALA A 230 -2.23 3.47 7.39
C ALA A 230 -1.17 4.35 6.74
N PHE A 231 -1.43 4.77 5.50
CA PHE A 231 -0.63 5.75 4.80
C PHE A 231 -1.51 6.53 3.83
N ALA A 232 -1.33 7.85 3.76
CA ALA A 232 -2.01 8.67 2.77
C ALA A 232 -1.02 9.49 1.94
N SER A 233 -1.45 9.79 0.73
CA SER A 233 -0.69 10.60 -0.22
C SER A 233 -1.62 11.49 -1.03
N THR A 234 -1.17 12.71 -1.31
CA THR A 234 -1.75 13.61 -2.33
C THR A 234 -0.82 13.75 -3.55
N LYS A 235 0.30 13.02 -3.55
CA LYS A 235 1.39 13.14 -4.52
C LYS A 235 1.94 11.77 -4.87
N SER A 236 1.66 11.31 -6.09
CA SER A 236 2.23 10.06 -6.61
C SER A 236 3.00 10.28 -7.90
N ARG A 237 4.09 9.55 -8.10
CA ARG A 237 4.73 9.39 -9.41
C ARG A 237 4.52 7.97 -9.92
N SER A 238 4.15 7.83 -11.19
CA SER A 238 3.97 6.53 -11.85
C SER A 238 4.91 6.41 -13.03
N THR A 239 5.63 5.29 -13.11
CA THR A 239 6.53 4.93 -14.21
C THR A 239 6.08 3.60 -14.81
N GLU A 240 5.97 3.54 -16.13
CA GLU A 240 5.76 2.29 -16.87
C GLU A 240 7.06 1.90 -17.57
N PRO A 241 7.83 0.93 -17.04
CA PRO A 241 9.06 0.48 -17.68
C PRO A 241 8.79 -0.04 -19.08
N ARG A 242 9.60 0.41 -20.05
CA ARG A 242 9.60 -0.09 -21.43
C ARG A 242 10.50 -1.31 -21.58
#